data_AF-A0A517MD87-F1
#
_entry.id   AF-A0A517MD87-F1
#
_cell.length_a   1.000
_cell.length_b   1.000
_cell.length_c   1.000
_cell.angle_alpha   90.00
_cell.angle_beta   90.00
_cell.angle_gamma   90.00
#
_symmetry.space_group_name_H-M   'P 1'
#
loop_
_entity.id
_entity.type
_entity.pdbx_description
1 polymer ?
#
loop_
_entity_poly.entity_id
_entity_poly.type
_entity_poly.pdbx_seq_one_letter_code
_entity_poly.pdbx_strand_id
1 'polypeptide(L)'
;MQSNVRDLEVLQRLDGGLLKWAHAMDVSVQEIRHALQHAQEWITSDQPAYWKQQTTLAERDLNAALDDLQQKQSTTRPGDRAPATEAKKRVATAKNRMAFCREKQLRCRHHRLQIESALNAATGPIGNMQQTLDTGIPRARSDLQQMLSVLQQYSQTKLPPVDPEP
;
A
#
# COMPACT_ATOMS: atom_id res chain seq x y z
N MET A 1 16.84 -50.75 13.72
CA MET A 1 16.45 -49.42 13.19
C MET A 1 15.07 -49.05 13.70
N GLN A 2 15.04 -48.31 14.81
CA GLN A 2 13.87 -47.65 15.37
C GLN A 2 13.50 -46.49 14.41
N SER A 3 12.39 -46.62 13.68
CA SER A 3 11.79 -45.46 13.03
C SER A 3 11.31 -44.57 14.18
N ASN A 4 12.00 -43.45 14.38
CA ASN A 4 11.99 -42.71 15.62
C ASN A 4 10.66 -41.93 15.66
N VAL A 5 9.77 -42.20 16.61
CA VAL A 5 8.49 -41.48 16.80
C VAL A 5 8.68 -39.95 16.75
N ARG A 6 9.87 -39.49 17.15
CA ARG A 6 10.35 -38.11 17.06
C ARG A 6 10.35 -37.52 15.64
N ASP A 7 10.65 -38.30 14.61
CA ASP A 7 10.65 -37.84 13.20
C ASP A 7 9.23 -37.59 12.71
N LEU A 8 8.26 -38.41 13.17
CA LEU A 8 6.84 -38.24 12.85
C LEU A 8 6.27 -36.95 13.49
N GLU A 9 6.58 -36.71 14.76
CA GLU A 9 6.15 -35.51 15.47
C GLU A 9 6.77 -34.24 14.88
N VAL A 10 8.02 -34.28 14.42
CA VAL A 10 8.68 -33.16 13.74
C VAL A 10 7.95 -32.82 12.44
N LEU A 11 7.62 -33.82 11.62
CA LEU A 11 6.90 -33.62 10.36
C LEU A 11 5.46 -33.11 10.58
N GLN A 12 4.76 -33.61 11.59
CA GLN A 12 3.43 -33.10 11.97
C GLN A 12 3.48 -31.64 12.43
N ARG A 13 4.49 -31.28 13.24
CA ARG A 13 4.71 -29.87 13.64
C ARG A 13 5.05 -28.98 12.45
N LEU A 14 5.81 -29.49 11.48
CA LEU A 14 6.12 -28.77 10.25
C LEU A 14 4.86 -28.50 9.42
N ASP A 15 3.99 -29.50 9.21
CA ASP A 15 2.72 -29.29 8.48
C ASP A 15 1.84 -28.23 9.16
N GLY A 16 1.67 -28.34 10.48
CA GLY A 16 0.92 -27.36 11.25
C GLY A 16 1.54 -25.96 11.24
N GLY A 17 2.88 -25.88 11.29
CA GLY A 17 3.62 -24.62 11.19
C GLY A 17 3.49 -23.98 9.81
N LEU A 18 3.56 -24.78 8.75
CA LEU A 18 3.43 -24.34 7.37
C LEU A 18 2.03 -23.77 7.09
N LEU A 19 0.98 -24.39 7.64
CA LEU A 19 -0.39 -23.89 7.55
C LEU A 19 -0.55 -22.52 8.24
N LYS A 20 -0.03 -22.38 9.46
CA LYS A 20 -0.09 -21.11 10.20
C LYS A 20 0.68 -20.00 9.48
N TRP A 21 1.87 -20.31 8.99
CA TRP A 21 2.69 -19.37 8.23
C TRP A 21 1.99 -18.95 6.93
N ALA A 22 1.41 -19.88 6.18
CA ALA A 22 0.69 -19.58 4.95
C ALA A 22 -0.50 -18.65 5.19
N HIS A 23 -1.25 -18.89 6.27
CA HIS A 23 -2.35 -18.00 6.64
C HIS A 23 -1.86 -16.58 7.01
N ALA A 24 -0.79 -16.46 7.81
CA ALA A 24 -0.22 -15.16 8.16
C ALA A 24 0.34 -14.40 6.93
N MET A 25 0.94 -15.14 5.99
CA MET A 25 1.43 -14.58 4.74
C MET A 25 0.30 -14.15 3.81
N ASP A 26 -0.80 -14.91 3.73
CA ASP A 26 -1.96 -14.51 2.93
C ASP A 26 -2.53 -13.17 3.44
N VAL A 27 -2.76 -13.05 4.74
CA VAL A 27 -3.17 -11.77 5.36
C VAL A 27 -2.21 -10.63 5.00
N SER A 28 -0.90 -10.86 5.14
CA SER A 28 0.11 -9.84 4.83
C SER A 28 0.11 -9.45 3.35
N VAL A 29 -0.06 -10.42 2.44
CA VAL A 29 -0.15 -10.17 0.99
C VAL A 29 -1.40 -9.36 0.66
N GLN A 30 -2.54 -9.66 1.28
CA GLN A 30 -3.77 -8.89 1.08
C GLN A 30 -3.64 -7.44 1.59
N GLU A 31 -3.02 -7.23 2.75
CA GLU A 31 -2.74 -5.89 3.28
C GLU A 31 -1.85 -5.07 2.33
N ILE A 32 -0.80 -5.68 1.79
CA ILE A 32 0.08 -5.02 0.82
C ILE A 32 -0.69 -4.70 -0.46
N ARG A 33 -1.50 -5.62 -1.00
CA ARG A 33 -2.33 -5.38 -2.19
C ARG A 33 -3.26 -4.19 -1.99
N HIS A 34 -3.95 -4.16 -0.86
CA HIS A 34 -4.83 -3.06 -0.50
C HIS A 34 -4.05 -1.73 -0.42
N ALA A 35 -2.90 -1.71 0.26
CA ALA A 35 -2.07 -0.51 0.34
C ALA A 35 -1.58 -0.02 -1.03
N LEU A 36 -1.20 -0.93 -1.95
CA LEU A 36 -0.81 -0.56 -3.31
C LEU A 36 -1.98 0.01 -4.11
N GLN A 37 -3.16 -0.59 -4.00
CA GLN A 37 -4.36 -0.07 -4.66
C GLN A 37 -4.71 1.33 -4.16
N HIS A 38 -4.70 1.55 -2.84
CA HIS A 38 -4.91 2.88 -2.25
C HIS A 38 -3.86 3.88 -2.70
N ALA A 39 -2.58 3.50 -2.73
CA ALA A 39 -1.52 4.37 -3.22
C ALA A 39 -1.72 4.73 -4.69
N GLN A 40 -2.19 3.78 -5.51
CA GLN A 40 -2.52 4.01 -6.91
C GLN A 40 -3.69 4.97 -7.08
N GLU A 41 -4.78 4.77 -6.35
CA GLU A 41 -5.96 5.65 -6.37
C GLU A 41 -5.58 7.06 -5.90
N TRP A 42 -4.82 7.17 -4.83
CA TRP A 42 -4.38 8.44 -4.25
C TRP A 42 -3.54 9.28 -5.24
N ILE A 43 -2.60 8.64 -5.94
CA ILE A 43 -1.70 9.35 -6.87
C ILE A 43 -2.36 9.67 -8.22
N THR A 44 -3.29 8.82 -8.68
CA THR A 44 -3.93 8.96 -10.00
C THR A 44 -5.20 9.81 -9.96
N SER A 45 -5.95 9.76 -8.86
CA SER A 45 -7.25 10.42 -8.71
C SER A 45 -7.20 11.52 -7.67
N ASP A 46 -6.94 11.17 -6.40
CA ASP A 46 -7.20 12.07 -5.27
C ASP A 46 -6.31 13.31 -5.27
N GLN A 47 -4.99 13.13 -5.41
CA GLN A 47 -4.04 14.24 -5.41
C GLN A 47 -4.27 15.18 -6.62
N PRO A 48 -4.38 14.68 -7.86
CA PRO A 48 -4.71 15.54 -9.00
C PRO A 48 -6.03 16.31 -8.82
N ALA A 49 -7.08 15.65 -8.34
CA ALA A 49 -8.38 16.27 -8.12
C ALA A 49 -8.31 17.36 -7.04
N TYR A 50 -7.68 17.06 -5.91
CA TYR A 50 -7.47 18.01 -4.82
C TYR A 50 -6.72 19.25 -5.29
N TRP A 51 -5.57 19.08 -5.95
CA TRP A 51 -4.78 20.23 -6.39
C TRP A 51 -5.44 21.00 -7.54
N LYS A 52 -6.26 20.36 -8.37
CA LYS A 52 -7.10 21.05 -9.35
C LYS A 52 -8.11 21.97 -8.65
N GLN A 53 -8.83 21.46 -7.66
CA GLN A 53 -9.79 22.24 -6.88
C GLN A 53 -9.09 23.39 -6.13
N GLN A 54 -7.96 23.13 -5.48
CA GLN A 54 -7.21 24.14 -4.73
C GLN A 54 -6.68 25.27 -5.63
N THR A 55 -6.31 24.97 -6.87
CA THR A 55 -5.92 25.99 -7.84
C THR A 55 -7.11 26.86 -8.25
N THR A 56 -8.29 26.26 -8.48
CA THR A 56 -9.51 27.03 -8.78
C THR A 56 -9.90 27.95 -7.63
N LEU A 57 -9.77 27.49 -6.38
CA LEU A 57 -10.02 28.33 -5.21
C LEU A 57 -9.00 29.48 -5.10
N ALA A 58 -7.71 29.17 -5.26
CA ALA A 58 -6.65 30.18 -5.21
C ALA A 58 -6.80 31.24 -6.31
N GLU A 59 -7.26 30.85 -7.50
CA GLU A 59 -7.54 31.76 -8.60
C GLU A 59 -8.72 32.70 -8.28
N ARG A 60 -9.81 32.17 -7.72
CA ARG A 60 -10.95 32.98 -7.25
C ARG A 60 -10.51 33.98 -6.18
N ASP A 61 -9.72 33.53 -5.20
CA ASP A 61 -9.20 34.39 -4.13
C ASP A 61 -8.29 35.50 -4.66
N LEU A 62 -7.45 35.18 -5.65
CA LEU A 62 -6.59 36.16 -6.30
C LEU A 62 -7.39 37.22 -7.06
N ASN A 63 -8.39 36.81 -7.83
CA ASN A 63 -9.26 37.73 -8.56
C ASN A 63 -10.01 38.65 -7.60
N ALA A 64 -10.61 38.10 -6.55
CA ALA A 64 -11.30 38.88 -5.53
C ALA A 64 -10.36 39.88 -4.81
N ALA A 65 -9.11 39.49 -4.55
CA ALA A 65 -8.12 40.39 -3.95
C ALA A 65 -7.68 41.51 -4.90
N LEU A 66 -7.58 41.23 -6.21
CA LEU A 66 -7.28 42.23 -7.24
C LEU A 66 -8.42 43.23 -7.39
N ASP A 67 -9.67 42.76 -7.41
CA ASP A 67 -10.86 43.60 -7.49
C ASP A 67 -10.96 44.55 -6.27
N ASP A 68 -10.75 44.04 -5.05
CA ASP A 68 -10.72 44.85 -3.82
C ASP A 68 -9.61 45.91 -3.86
N LEU A 69 -8.42 45.54 -4.36
CA LEU A 69 -7.33 46.48 -4.53
C LEU A 69 -7.69 47.58 -5.54
N GLN A 70 -8.25 47.21 -6.68
CA GLN A 70 -8.66 48.16 -7.71
C GLN A 70 -9.74 49.12 -7.21
N GLN A 71 -10.73 48.61 -6.48
CA GLN A 71 -11.80 49.41 -5.87
C GLN A 71 -11.26 50.41 -4.84
N LYS A 72 -10.32 49.99 -3.99
CA LYS A 72 -9.66 50.87 -3.00
C LYS A 72 -8.78 51.93 -3.65
N GLN A 73 -8.15 51.60 -4.77
CA GLN A 73 -7.35 52.55 -5.54
C GLN A 73 -8.22 53.58 -6.27
N SER A 74 -9.37 53.18 -6.82
CA SER A 74 -10.26 54.09 -7.56
C SER A 74 -11.07 55.03 -6.66
N THR A 75 -11.32 54.66 -5.41
CA THR A 75 -12.07 55.46 -4.43
C THR A 75 -11.21 56.47 -3.65
N THR A 76 -9.89 56.45 -3.81
CA THR A 76 -8.98 57.40 -3.15
C THR A 76 -9.01 58.74 -3.88
N ARG A 77 -9.26 59.84 -3.16
CA ARG A 77 -9.29 61.21 -3.71
C ARG A 77 -7.88 61.69 -4.12
N PRO A 78 -7.75 62.59 -5.12
CA PRO A 78 -6.48 63.21 -5.47
C PRO A 78 -5.91 63.97 -4.27
N GLY A 79 -4.73 63.56 -3.79
CA GLY A 79 -4.03 64.18 -2.66
C GLY A 79 -3.94 63.33 -1.39
N ASP A 80 -4.78 62.29 -1.25
CA ASP A 80 -4.71 61.36 -0.11
C ASP A 80 -3.81 60.15 -0.41
N ARG A 81 -2.98 59.76 0.58
CA ARG A 81 -2.18 58.53 0.48
C ARG A 81 -3.11 57.34 0.71
N ALA A 82 -3.50 56.66 -0.37
CA ALA A 82 -4.40 55.50 -0.31
C ALA A 82 -3.96 54.49 0.78
N PRO A 83 -4.83 54.09 1.72
CA PRO A 83 -4.56 53.01 2.68
C PRO A 83 -4.69 51.63 2.01
N ALA A 84 -4.11 51.48 0.82
CA ALA A 84 -4.13 50.25 0.04
C ALA A 84 -3.06 49.23 0.47
N THR A 85 -2.32 49.49 1.56
CA THR A 85 -1.25 48.61 2.06
C THR A 85 -1.79 47.22 2.39
N GLU A 86 -2.94 47.12 3.07
CA GLU A 86 -3.56 45.84 3.42
C GLU A 86 -4.10 45.09 2.18
N ALA A 87 -4.71 45.81 1.24
CA ALA A 87 -5.18 45.20 -0.02
C ALA A 87 -3.99 44.69 -0.87
N LYS A 88 -2.88 45.42 -0.92
CA LYS A 88 -1.64 44.98 -1.58
C LYS A 88 -1.05 43.73 -0.92
N LYS A 89 -1.03 43.67 0.43
CA LYS A 89 -0.60 42.48 1.18
C LYS A 89 -1.50 41.28 0.85
N ARG A 90 -2.82 41.47 0.82
CA ARG A 90 -3.78 40.42 0.48
C ARG A 90 -3.55 39.86 -0.93
N VAL A 91 -3.30 40.72 -1.92
CA VAL A 91 -2.94 40.30 -3.28
C VAL A 91 -1.62 39.51 -3.28
N ALA A 92 -0.62 39.95 -2.53
CA ALA A 92 0.66 39.22 -2.43
C ALA A 92 0.46 37.82 -1.84
N THR A 93 -0.31 37.68 -0.76
CA THR A 93 -0.65 36.38 -0.16
C THR A 93 -1.40 35.49 -1.15
N ALA A 94 -2.40 36.02 -1.87
CA ALA A 94 -3.15 35.25 -2.85
C ALA A 94 -2.29 34.80 -4.03
N LYS A 95 -1.35 35.64 -4.51
CA LYS A 95 -0.37 35.26 -5.53
C LYS A 95 0.55 34.13 -5.06
N ASN A 96 1.04 34.21 -3.82
CA ASN A 96 1.86 33.15 -3.24
C ASN A 96 1.09 31.83 -3.13
N ARG A 97 -0.19 31.88 -2.73
CA ARG A 97 -1.05 30.69 -2.69
C ARG A 97 -1.23 30.09 -4.08
N MET A 98 -1.49 30.91 -5.09
CA MET A 98 -1.64 30.44 -6.48
C MET A 98 -0.34 29.80 -7.01
N ALA A 99 0.80 30.41 -6.73
CA ALA A 99 2.11 29.86 -7.09
C ALA A 99 2.34 28.49 -6.42
N PHE A 100 2.05 28.38 -5.11
CA PHE A 100 2.16 27.13 -4.37
C PHE A 100 1.26 26.03 -4.95
N CYS A 101 -0.01 26.32 -5.26
CA CYS A 101 -0.92 25.35 -5.86
C CYS A 101 -0.41 24.84 -7.22
N ARG A 102 0.08 25.75 -8.07
CA ARG A 102 0.68 25.40 -9.38
C ARG A 102 1.92 24.54 -9.23
N GLU A 103 2.82 24.89 -8.30
CA GLU A 103 4.00 24.10 -8.00
C GLU A 103 3.64 22.68 -7.55
N LYS A 104 2.65 22.56 -6.67
CA LYS A 104 2.17 21.25 -6.19
C LYS A 104 1.56 20.41 -7.31
N GLN A 105 0.78 20.99 -8.21
CA GLN A 105 0.29 20.29 -9.40
C GLN A 105 1.43 19.75 -10.26
N LEU A 106 2.47 20.55 -10.51
CA LEU A 106 3.63 20.12 -11.28
C LEU A 106 4.38 18.98 -10.58
N ARG A 107 4.58 19.09 -9.26
CA ARG A 107 5.22 18.03 -8.46
C ARG A 107 4.40 16.74 -8.46
N CYS A 108 3.08 16.81 -8.29
CA CYS A 108 2.21 15.64 -8.38
C CYS A 108 2.34 14.95 -9.74
N ARG A 109 2.28 15.72 -10.84
CA ARG A 109 2.47 15.17 -12.19
C ARG A 109 3.84 14.54 -12.38
N HIS A 110 4.89 15.18 -11.86
CA HIS A 110 6.27 14.70 -11.96
C HIS A 110 6.47 13.38 -11.21
N HIS A 111 6.03 13.32 -9.95
CA HIS A 111 6.21 12.13 -9.12
C HIS A 111 5.27 10.98 -9.51
N ARG A 112 4.12 11.28 -10.12
CA ARG A 112 3.15 10.25 -10.56
C ARG A 112 3.81 9.14 -11.37
N LEU A 113 4.62 9.48 -12.37
CA LEU A 113 5.25 8.47 -13.24
C LEU A 113 6.21 7.54 -12.47
N GLN A 114 7.00 8.11 -11.55
CA GLN A 114 7.93 7.35 -10.73
C GLN A 114 7.18 6.40 -9.77
N ILE A 115 6.11 6.91 -9.16
CA ILE A 115 5.26 6.14 -8.24
C ILE A 115 4.52 5.04 -8.99
N GLU A 116 3.88 5.34 -10.14
CA GLU A 116 3.20 4.33 -10.97
C GLU A 116 4.15 3.22 -11.40
N SER A 117 5.39 3.56 -11.77
CA SER A 117 6.41 2.56 -12.10
C SER A 117 6.76 1.67 -10.90
N ALA A 118 6.93 2.25 -9.70
CA ALA A 118 7.21 1.49 -8.49
C ALA A 118 6.05 0.58 -8.08
N LEU A 119 4.81 1.07 -8.17
CA LEU A 119 3.60 0.28 -7.89
C LEU A 119 3.47 -0.89 -8.87
N ASN A 120 3.67 -0.66 -10.17
CA ASN A 120 3.63 -1.70 -11.19
C ASN A 120 4.72 -2.76 -10.98
N ALA A 121 5.92 -2.34 -10.57
CA ALA A 121 7.01 -3.26 -10.27
C ALA A 121 6.70 -4.17 -9.06
N ALA A 122 5.90 -3.70 -8.10
CA ALA A 122 5.52 -4.48 -6.93
C ALA A 122 4.44 -5.54 -7.24
N THR A 123 3.60 -5.34 -8.26
CA THR A 123 2.51 -6.26 -8.62
C THR A 123 2.98 -7.67 -8.94
N GLY A 124 4.10 -7.82 -9.65
CA GLY A 124 4.65 -9.13 -10.03
C GLY A 124 5.07 -9.99 -8.83
N PRO A 125 5.98 -9.51 -7.97
CA PRO A 125 6.38 -10.23 -6.75
C PRO A 125 5.20 -10.62 -5.85
N ILE A 126 4.22 -9.74 -5.68
CA ILE A 126 3.01 -10.00 -4.87
C ILE A 126 2.12 -11.05 -5.53
N GLY A 127 1.99 -11.02 -6.86
CA GLY A 127 1.32 -12.07 -7.63
C GLY A 127 1.97 -13.44 -7.42
N ASN A 128 3.30 -13.50 -7.53
CA ASN A 128 4.07 -14.73 -7.32
C ASN A 128 3.92 -15.28 -5.90
N MET A 129 3.90 -14.39 -4.90
CA MET A 129 3.68 -14.78 -3.51
C MET A 129 2.28 -15.37 -3.33
N GLN A 130 1.25 -14.71 -3.87
CA GLN A 130 -0.12 -15.24 -3.82
C GLN A 130 -0.22 -16.62 -4.49
N GLN A 131 0.36 -16.79 -5.69
CA GLN A 131 0.38 -18.07 -6.37
C GLN A 131 1.07 -19.16 -5.53
N THR A 132 2.16 -18.80 -4.84
CA THR A 132 2.86 -19.72 -3.93
C THR A 132 1.96 -20.15 -2.79
N LEU A 133 1.20 -19.23 -2.19
CA LEU A 133 0.25 -19.52 -1.11
C LEU A 133 -0.94 -20.35 -1.58
N ASP A 134 -1.48 -20.06 -2.76
CA ASP A 134 -2.68 -20.70 -3.29
C ASP A 134 -2.41 -22.11 -3.85
N THR A 135 -1.20 -22.35 -4.36
CA THR A 135 -0.88 -23.59 -5.09
C THR A 135 0.38 -24.29 -4.59
N GLY A 136 1.46 -23.54 -4.35
CA GLY A 136 2.74 -24.08 -3.93
C GLY A 136 2.69 -24.72 -2.55
N ILE A 137 2.09 -24.02 -1.59
CA ILE A 137 1.98 -24.51 -0.21
C ILE A 137 1.02 -25.69 -0.08
N PRO A 138 -0.21 -25.66 -0.65
CA PRO A 138 -1.08 -26.84 -0.64
C PRO A 138 -0.42 -28.08 -1.24
N ARG A 139 0.34 -27.93 -2.32
CA ARG A 139 1.10 -29.02 -2.92
C ARG A 139 2.18 -29.54 -1.97
N ALA A 140 3.01 -28.67 -1.41
CA ALA A 140 4.05 -29.06 -0.45
C ALA A 140 3.46 -29.76 0.79
N ARG A 141 2.29 -29.32 1.25
CA ARG A 141 1.56 -29.97 2.34
C ARG A 141 1.05 -31.36 1.96
N SER A 142 0.50 -31.53 0.76
CA SER A 142 0.08 -32.84 0.25
C SER A 142 1.25 -33.82 0.22
N ASP A 143 2.42 -33.37 -0.27
CA ASP A 143 3.63 -34.19 -0.31
C ASP A 143 4.08 -34.59 1.11
N LEU A 144 4.08 -33.64 2.06
CA LEU A 144 4.38 -33.91 3.48
C LEU A 144 3.39 -34.90 4.12
N GLN A 145 2.10 -34.76 3.83
CA GLN A 145 1.06 -35.66 4.34
C GLN A 145 1.22 -37.08 3.78
N GLN A 146 1.61 -37.22 2.51
CA GLN A 146 1.91 -38.52 1.93
C GLN A 146 3.13 -39.17 2.61
N MET A 147 4.20 -38.40 2.85
CA MET A 147 5.38 -38.90 3.58
C MET A 147 5.02 -39.34 5.00
N LEU A 148 4.20 -38.56 5.71
CA LEU A 148 3.69 -38.90 7.04
C LEU A 148 2.91 -40.21 7.03
N SER A 149 2.01 -40.40 6.07
CA SER A 149 1.22 -41.63 5.91
C SER A 149 2.11 -42.87 5.71
N VAL A 150 3.11 -42.76 4.84
CA VAL A 150 4.08 -43.83 4.58
C VAL A 150 4.87 -44.19 5.85
N LEU A 151 5.37 -43.19 6.58
CA LEU A 151 6.10 -43.40 7.83
C LEU A 151 5.22 -44.03 8.92
N GLN A 152 3.94 -43.63 9.01
CA GLN A 152 2.97 -44.24 9.92
C GLN A 152 2.76 -45.73 9.61
N GLN A 153 2.58 -46.08 8.34
CA GLN A 153 2.41 -47.48 7.92
C GLN A 153 3.64 -48.31 8.29
N TYR A 154 4.86 -47.82 8.00
CA TYR A 154 6.10 -48.52 8.38
C TYR A 154 6.25 -48.70 9.90
N SER A 155 5.75 -47.77 10.71
CA SER A 155 5.79 -47.91 12.17
C SER A 155 4.84 -49.00 12.69
N GLN A 156 3.71 -49.22 12.01
CA GLN A 156 2.70 -50.21 12.38
C GLN A 156 3.07 -51.63 11.94
N THR A 157 3.75 -51.81 10.80
CA THR A 157 4.12 -53.15 10.28
C THR A 157 5.27 -53.83 11.06
N LYS A 158 5.99 -53.10 11.93
CA LYS A 158 7.18 -53.62 12.64
C LYS A 158 6.92 -54.23 14.02
N LEU A 159 5.68 -54.56 14.40
CA LEU A 159 5.38 -55.25 15.65
C LEU A 159 4.96 -56.71 15.39
N PRO A 160 5.86 -57.71 15.48
CA PRO A 160 5.44 -59.10 15.68
C PRO A 160 5.05 -59.30 17.15
N PRO A 161 4.09 -60.19 17.47
CA PRO A 161 3.91 -60.66 18.83
C PRO A 161 5.20 -61.37 19.26
N VAL A 162 5.77 -60.96 20.38
CA VAL A 162 6.74 -61.79 21.09
C VAL A 162 5.90 -62.92 21.70
N ASP A 163 5.82 -64.05 21.00
CA ASP A 163 5.34 -65.27 21.63
C ASP A 163 6.32 -65.62 22.76
N PRO A 164 5.84 -65.84 24.00
CA PRO A 164 6.67 -66.44 25.03
C PRO A 164 6.94 -67.89 24.61
N GLU A 165 8.18 -68.19 24.24
CA GLU A 165 8.67 -69.56 24.06
C GLU A 165 8.58 -70.34 25.40
N PRO A 166 8.41 -71.68 25.33
CA PRO A 166 7.69 -72.51 26.32
C PRO A 166 8.36 -72.74 27.67
#